data_AF-A0A8D8XD38-F1
#
_entry.id   AF-A0A8D8XD38-F1
#
_cell.length_a   1.000
_cell.length_b   1.000
_cell.length_c   1.000
_cell.angle_alpha   90.00
_cell.angle_beta   90.00
_cell.angle_gamma   90.00
#
_symmetry.space_group_name_H-M   'P 1'
#
loop_
_entity.id
_entity.type
_entity.pdbx_description
1 polymer ?
#
loop_
_entity_poly.entity_id
_entity_poly.type
_entity_poly.pdbx_seq_one_letter_code
_entity_poly.pdbx_strand_id
1 'polypeptide(L)'
;MAAIASGTRHQGDVYFGPNRGTQCTVMAASAIIFRLMFGSICSTKDIDRILDNGNEYFAHCKAKRDPARRHYVYLGGDDIHSDAEVVVLKLSIKCCKFNNL
;
A
#
# COMPACT_ATOMS: atom_id res chain seq x y z
N MET A 1 -22.71 16.89 -0.45
CA MET A 1 -21.66 17.24 0.52
C MET A 1 -20.56 16.19 0.39
N ALA A 2 -19.37 16.56 -0.07
CA ALA A 2 -18.23 15.64 -0.05
C ALA A 2 -17.58 15.73 1.33
N ALA A 3 -17.62 14.65 2.10
CA ALA A 3 -16.89 14.58 3.36
C ALA A 3 -15.44 14.20 3.06
N ILE A 4 -14.49 15.05 3.47
CA ILE A 4 -13.06 14.73 3.43
C ILE A 4 -12.70 14.14 4.79
N ALA A 5 -12.25 12.89 4.79
CA ALA A 5 -11.61 12.28 5.95
C ALA A 5 -10.09 12.42 5.81
N SER A 6 -9.41 12.75 6.90
CA SER A 6 -7.96 12.89 6.96
C SER A 6 -7.39 12.07 8.11
N GLY A 7 -6.19 11.51 7.90
CA GLY A 7 -5.38 10.89 8.94
C GLY A 7 -4.78 11.94 9.87
N THR A 8 -4.17 11.49 10.96
CA THR A 8 -3.32 12.36 11.81
C THR A 8 -1.97 12.64 11.17
N ARG A 9 -1.59 11.84 10.16
CA ARG A 9 -0.30 11.91 9.44
C ARG A 9 -0.53 11.93 7.93
N HIS A 10 0.55 12.21 7.19
CA HIS A 10 0.62 12.04 5.74
C HIS A 10 1.86 11.22 5.36
N GLN A 11 1.93 10.69 4.14
CA GLN A 11 3.01 9.79 3.70
C GLN A 11 4.45 10.35 3.83
N GLY A 12 4.60 11.66 3.94
CA GLY A 12 5.89 12.36 4.10
C GLY A 12 6.28 12.58 5.56
N ASP A 13 5.45 12.15 6.50
CA ASP A 13 5.69 12.32 7.94
C ASP A 13 7.00 11.64 8.37
N VAL A 14 7.71 12.27 9.31
CA VAL A 14 8.96 11.77 9.86
C VAL A 14 8.82 10.40 10.51
N TYR A 15 7.63 10.05 10.97
CA TYR A 15 7.25 8.75 11.50
C TYR A 15 7.59 7.58 10.56
N PHE A 16 7.45 7.75 9.24
CA PHE A 16 7.73 6.71 8.25
C PHE A 16 9.23 6.54 7.92
N GLY A 17 10.10 7.32 8.58
CA GLY A 17 11.54 7.15 8.50
C GLY A 17 12.08 7.22 7.08
N PRO A 18 13.00 6.33 6.67
CA PRO A 18 13.63 6.36 5.35
C PRO A 18 12.69 6.15 4.16
N ASN A 19 11.48 5.63 4.39
CA ASN A 19 10.51 5.38 3.33
C ASN A 19 9.64 6.60 3.02
N ARG A 20 9.61 7.59 3.92
CA ARG A 20 8.71 8.74 3.84
C ARG A 20 8.76 9.44 2.46
N GLY A 21 7.59 9.72 1.90
CA GLY A 21 7.42 10.38 0.60
C GLY A 21 7.62 9.51 -0.65
N THR A 22 7.94 8.23 -0.50
CA THR A 22 8.23 7.32 -1.64
C THR A 22 7.24 6.17 -1.79
N GLN A 23 6.35 6.01 -0.81
CA GLN A 23 5.47 4.86 -0.63
C GLN A 23 4.02 5.06 -1.13
N CYS A 24 3.79 6.11 -1.94
CA CYS A 24 2.45 6.49 -2.42
C CYS A 24 1.71 5.35 -3.16
N THR A 25 2.39 4.65 -4.06
CA THR A 25 1.81 3.55 -4.85
C THR A 25 1.23 2.46 -3.94
N VAL A 26 1.99 2.09 -2.91
CA VAL A 26 1.63 1.00 -2.01
C VAL A 26 0.59 1.45 -0.99
N MET A 27 0.61 2.71 -0.55
CA MET A 27 -0.46 3.29 0.26
C MET A 27 -1.79 3.35 -0.49
N ALA A 28 -1.77 3.71 -1.79
CA ALA A 28 -2.96 3.69 -2.63
C ALA A 28 -3.53 2.27 -2.76
N ALA A 29 -2.67 1.27 -3.03
CA ALA A 29 -3.08 -0.13 -3.05
C ALA A 29 -3.67 -0.57 -1.70
N SER A 30 -3.05 -0.18 -0.59
CA SER A 30 -3.52 -0.48 0.77
C SER A 30 -4.89 0.15 1.05
N ALA A 31 -5.15 1.37 0.58
CA ALA A 31 -6.46 2.03 0.71
C ALA A 31 -7.56 1.29 -0.05
N ILE A 32 -7.27 0.86 -1.29
CA ILE A 32 -8.20 0.07 -2.11
C ILE A 32 -8.52 -1.25 -1.40
N ILE A 33 -7.49 -1.95 -0.94
CA ILE A 33 -7.65 -3.22 -0.23
C ILE A 33 -8.47 -3.03 1.05
N PHE A 34 -8.17 -2.00 1.83
CA PHE A 34 -8.93 -1.68 3.05
C PHE A 34 -10.41 -1.46 2.73
N ARG A 35 -10.72 -0.69 1.68
CA ARG A 35 -12.10 -0.45 1.22
C ARG A 35 -12.83 -1.74 0.85
N LEU A 36 -12.14 -2.67 0.19
CA LEU A 36 -12.69 -3.96 -0.23
C LEU A 36 -12.99 -4.88 0.95
N MET A 37 -12.18 -4.82 2.02
CA MET A 37 -12.33 -5.71 3.17
C MET A 37 -13.27 -5.17 4.24
N PHE A 38 -13.19 -3.88 4.55
CA PHE A 38 -13.83 -3.28 5.72
C PHE A 38 -14.99 -2.35 5.39
N GLY A 39 -15.29 -2.15 4.11
CA GLY A 39 -16.29 -1.18 3.72
C GLY A 39 -15.70 0.23 3.65
N SER A 40 -16.51 1.24 3.90
CA SER A 40 -16.12 2.65 3.70
C SER A 40 -14.97 3.09 4.63
N ILE A 41 -14.05 3.90 4.10
CA ILE A 41 -13.00 4.58 4.88
C ILE A 41 -13.63 5.85 5.45
N CYS A 42 -13.95 5.86 6.74
CA CYS A 42 -14.78 6.92 7.33
C CYS A 42 -14.14 7.64 8.50
N SER A 43 -12.98 7.18 9.00
CA SER A 43 -12.34 7.77 10.16
C SER A 43 -10.86 8.06 9.94
N THR A 44 -10.36 9.03 10.71
CA THR A 44 -8.93 9.30 10.86
C THR A 44 -8.14 8.04 11.22
N LYS A 45 -8.70 7.17 12.07
CA LYS A 45 -8.06 5.92 12.48
C LYS A 45 -7.91 4.93 11.32
N ASP A 46 -8.89 4.87 10.42
CA ASP A 46 -8.81 4.01 9.22
C ASP A 46 -7.70 4.50 8.29
N ILE A 47 -7.61 5.83 8.11
CA ILE A 47 -6.56 6.43 7.26
C ILE A 47 -5.19 6.20 7.87
N ASP A 48 -5.01 6.42 9.17
CA ASP A 48 -3.73 6.16 9.84
C ASP A 48 -3.34 4.68 9.71
N ARG A 49 -4.29 3.75 9.88
CA ARG A 49 -4.05 2.32 9.69
C ARG A 49 -3.67 1.98 8.25
N ILE A 50 -4.28 2.62 7.25
CA ILE A 50 -3.91 2.46 5.84
C ILE A 50 -2.48 2.95 5.60
N LEU A 51 -2.09 4.08 6.20
CA LEU A 51 -0.75 4.63 6.06
C LEU A 51 0.30 3.72 6.73
N ASP A 52 0.02 3.23 7.93
CA ASP A 52 0.91 2.34 8.67
C ASP A 52 1.09 1.00 7.91
N ASN A 53 -0.01 0.36 7.51
CA ASN A 53 0.03 -0.86 6.71
C ASN A 53 0.73 -0.65 5.36
N GLY A 54 0.46 0.48 4.69
CA GLY A 54 1.06 0.82 3.41
C GLY A 54 2.57 1.02 3.49
N ASN A 55 3.08 1.58 4.59
CA ASN A 55 4.50 1.73 4.82
C ASN A 55 5.20 0.37 5.04
N GLU A 56 4.59 -0.51 5.83
CA GLU A 56 5.10 -1.87 6.02
C GLU A 56 5.07 -2.67 4.71
N TYR A 57 3.99 -2.54 3.92
CA TYR A 57 3.86 -3.22 2.65
C TYR A 57 4.86 -2.69 1.62
N PHE A 58 5.16 -1.39 1.65
CA PHE A 58 6.21 -0.80 0.83
C PHE A 58 7.58 -1.38 1.16
N ALA A 59 7.91 -1.50 2.45
CA ALA A 59 9.18 -2.10 2.87
C ALA A 59 9.31 -3.55 2.36
N HIS A 60 8.22 -4.32 2.44
CA HIS A 60 8.16 -5.68 1.91
C HIS A 60 8.42 -5.73 0.40
N CYS A 61 7.69 -4.92 -0.38
CA CYS A 61 7.86 -4.88 -1.84
C CYS A 61 9.25 -4.40 -2.24
N LYS A 62 9.78 -3.37 -1.58
CA LYS A 62 11.11 -2.83 -1.81
C LYS A 62 12.20 -3.88 -1.55
N ALA A 63 12.05 -4.73 -0.54
CA ALA A 63 13.00 -5.81 -0.23
C ALA A 63 13.03 -6.89 -1.32
N LYS A 64 11.89 -7.17 -1.96
CA LYS A 64 11.74 -8.20 -3.00
C LYS A 64 11.94 -7.70 -4.43
N ARG A 65 12.12 -6.39 -4.59
CA ARG A 65 12.32 -5.75 -5.88
C ARG A 65 13.46 -6.38 -6.67
N ASP A 66 13.22 -6.55 -7.96
CA ASP A 66 14.23 -6.92 -8.94
C ASP A 66 15.52 -6.11 -8.73
N PRO A 67 16.69 -6.75 -8.54
CA PRO A 67 17.97 -6.07 -8.42
C PRO A 67 18.21 -5.02 -9.51
N ALA A 68 17.78 -5.28 -10.75
CA ALA A 68 17.93 -4.37 -11.88
C ALA A 68 17.09 -3.09 -11.75
N ARG A 69 16.13 -3.03 -10.82
CA ARG A 69 15.24 -1.88 -10.58
C ARG A 69 15.55 -1.16 -9.25
N ARG A 70 16.57 -1.58 -8.49
CA ARG A 70 16.88 -1.02 -7.16
C ARG A 70 17.35 0.43 -7.18
N HIS A 71 17.84 0.94 -8.31
CA HIS A 71 18.22 2.35 -8.46
C HIS A 71 17.02 3.30 -8.52
N TYR A 72 15.82 2.80 -8.82
CA TYR A 72 14.61 3.62 -8.76
C TYR A 72 14.16 3.82 -7.32
N VAL A 73 13.84 5.06 -6.95
CA VAL A 73 13.38 5.40 -5.60
C VAL A 73 11.93 4.94 -5.36
N TYR A 74 11.09 5.04 -6.39
CA TYR A 74 9.66 4.71 -6.32
C TYR A 74 9.38 3.29 -6.80
N LEU A 75 8.38 2.64 -6.21
CA LEU A 75 7.84 1.37 -6.68
C LEU A 75 6.77 1.61 -7.75
N GLY A 76 6.88 0.92 -8.88
CA GLY A 76 5.84 0.84 -9.90
C GLY A 76 4.92 -0.35 -9.65
N GLY A 77 3.92 -0.54 -10.52
CA GLY A 77 2.95 -1.64 -10.41
C GLY A 77 3.60 -3.03 -10.41
N ASP A 78 4.62 -3.24 -11.24
CA ASP A 78 5.33 -4.53 -11.31
C ASP A 78 6.13 -4.88 -10.04
N ASP A 79 6.41 -3.87 -9.20
CA ASP A 79 7.14 -4.07 -7.95
C ASP A 79 6.18 -4.42 -6.78
N ILE A 80 4.86 -4.51 -7.04
CA ILE A 80 3.85 -4.81 -6.02
C ILE A 80 3.69 -6.33 -5.92
N HIS A 81 4.02 -6.88 -4.74
CA HIS A 81 3.97 -8.33 -4.51
C HIS A 81 2.76 -8.75 -3.69
N SER A 82 2.01 -9.75 -4.14
CA SER A 82 0.78 -10.22 -3.48
C SER A 82 1.01 -11.15 -2.28
N ASP A 83 2.26 -11.51 -2.00
CA ASP A 83 2.65 -12.45 -0.94
C ASP A 83 3.09 -11.74 0.35
N ALA A 84 2.79 -10.45 0.49
CA ALA A 84 3.04 -9.71 1.71
C ALA A 84 2.05 -10.11 2.82
N GLU A 85 2.56 -10.73 3.89
CA GLU A 85 1.80 -11.00 5.13
C GLU A 85 1.66 -9.76 6.04
N VAL A 86 1.81 -8.56 5.46
CA VAL A 86 1.72 -7.31 6.20
C VAL A 86 0.25 -7.03 6.51
N VAL A 87 -0.14 -7.42 7.73
CA VAL A 87 -1.38 -7.09 8.46
C VAL A 87 -2.69 -7.57 7.82
N VAL A 88 -3.18 -8.74 8.26
CA VAL A 88 -4.57 -9.25 8.05
C VAL A 88 -4.98 -9.45 6.58
N LEU A 89 -4.07 -9.26 5.64
CA LEU A 89 -4.26 -9.59 4.24
C LEU A 89 -3.82 -11.03 3.98
N LYS A 90 -4.61 -12.02 4.42
CA LYS A 90 -4.66 -13.31 3.70
C LYS A 90 -5.39 -13.10 2.36
N LEU A 91 -4.93 -12.15 1.56
CA LEU A 91 -5.37 -12.00 0.19
C LEU A 91 -4.52 -12.94 -0.65
N SER A 92 -4.99 -14.17 -0.83
CA SER A 92 -4.52 -15.01 -1.92
C SER A 92 -5.07 -14.40 -3.22
N ILE A 93 -4.41 -13.36 -3.73
CA ILE A 93 -4.69 -12.83 -5.06
C ILE A 93 -4.16 -13.87 -6.05
N LYS A 94 -4.99 -14.85 -6.40
CA LYS A 94 -4.71 -15.68 -7.56
C LYS A 94 -4.78 -14.76 -8.78
N CYS A 95 -3.61 -14.49 -9.37
CA CYS A 95 -3.52 -13.88 -10.67
C CYS A 95 -4.16 -14.85 -11.68
N CYS A 96 -5.45 -14.69 -11.94
CA CYS A 96 -6.10 -15.38 -13.04
C CYS A 96 -5.57 -14.74 -14.31
N LYS A 97 -4.75 -15.48 -15.07
CA LYS A 97 -4.46 -15.12 -16.46
C LYS A 97 -5.80 -14.92 -17.16
N PHE A 98 -6.07 -13.71 -17.63
CA PHE A 98 -7.10 -13.47 -18.61
C PHE A 98 -6.66 -14.18 -19.89
N ASN A 99 -7.22 -15.36 -20.14
CA ASN A 99 -7.19 -15.92 -21.47
C ASN A 99 -8.14 -15.06 -22.31
N ASN A 100 -7.58 -14.38 -23.31
CA ASN A 100 -8.32 -13.60 -24.29
C ASN A 100 -9.46 -14.45 -24.88
N LEU A 101 -10.69 -13.95 -24.74
CA LEU A 101 -11.82 -14.33 -25.59
C LEU A 101 -11.77 -13.50 -26.87
#